data_AF-A0A5D2CYY2-F1
#
_entry.id   AF-A0A5D2CYY2-F1
#
_cell.length_a   1.000
_cell.length_b   1.000
_cell.length_c   1.000
_cell.angle_alpha   90.00
_cell.angle_beta   90.00
_cell.angle_gamma   90.00
#
_symmetry.space_group_name_H-M   'P 1'
#
loop_
_entity.id
_entity.type
_entity.pdbx_description
1 polymer ?
#
loop_
_entity_poly.entity_id
_entity_poly.type
_entity_poly.pdbx_seq_one_letter_code
_entity_poly.pdbx_strand_id
1 'polypeptide(L)'
;MTAILERRESESLWGRFCNWITSTETRLYIGWFGVLMIPTLLTATSVFIIAFIVAPPVDIDGIREPVSGSLLYENNIISGSIIPTSAIGLHFYSVATFRLGILPWIAVTYPAPVATATAVFLIYPISQEIKNDTLD
;
A
#
# COMPACT_ATOMS: atom_id res chain seq x y z
N MET A 1 -1.51 4.86 -47.20
CA MET A 1 -1.09 3.77 -46.27
C MET A 1 0.41 3.76 -45.97
N THR A 2 1.27 4.39 -46.77
CA THR A 2 2.74 4.41 -46.58
C THR A 2 3.22 5.40 -45.50
N ALA A 3 2.63 6.58 -45.39
CA ALA A 3 3.05 7.61 -44.41
C ALA A 3 2.81 7.24 -42.93
N ILE A 4 1.90 6.31 -42.64
CA ILE A 4 1.62 5.84 -41.26
C ILE A 4 2.66 4.80 -40.84
N LEU A 5 3.18 4.01 -41.77
CA LEU A 5 4.22 3.01 -41.51
C LEU A 5 5.59 3.68 -41.30
N GLU A 6 5.96 4.67 -42.12
CA GLU A 6 7.20 5.44 -41.92
C GLU A 6 7.21 6.23 -40.60
N ARG A 7 6.07 6.82 -40.20
CA ARG A 7 5.97 7.52 -38.91
C ARG A 7 6.16 6.59 -37.72
N ARG A 8 5.67 5.34 -37.79
CA ARG A 8 5.88 4.33 -36.74
C ARG A 8 7.33 3.86 -36.62
N GLU A 9 8.12 3.90 -37.70
CA GLU A 9 9.57 3.63 -37.65
C GLU A 9 10.37 4.80 -37.06
N SER A 10 9.90 6.04 -37.21
CA SER A 10 10.57 7.23 -36.65
C SER A 10 10.28 7.52 -35.18
N GLU A 11 9.30 6.84 -34.57
CA GLU A 11 8.94 7.06 -33.16
C GLU A 11 9.90 6.30 -32.23
N SER A 12 10.51 7.04 -31.30
CA SER A 12 11.38 6.45 -30.28
C SER A 12 10.63 5.42 -29.44
N LEU A 13 11.35 4.44 -28.87
CA LEU A 13 10.78 3.46 -27.94
C LEU A 13 10.02 4.13 -26.79
N TRP A 14 10.53 5.28 -26.33
CA TRP A 14 9.88 6.12 -25.33
C TRP A 14 8.58 6.74 -25.83
N GLY A 15 8.53 7.25 -27.06
CA GLY A 15 7.31 7.77 -27.68
C GLY A 15 6.22 6.69 -27.79
N ARG A 16 6.60 5.48 -28.22
CA ARG A 16 5.70 4.32 -28.28
C ARG A 16 5.17 3.93 -26.90
N PHE A 17 6.03 3.98 -25.87
CA PHE A 17 5.65 3.70 -24.48
C PHE A 17 4.66 4.73 -23.92
N CYS A 18 4.94 6.02 -24.09
CA CYS A 18 4.03 7.10 -23.68
C CYS A 18 2.67 6.96 -24.36
N ASN A 19 2.67 6.76 -25.69
CA ASN A 19 1.45 6.57 -26.48
C ASN A 19 0.65 5.35 -26.00
N TRP A 20 1.33 4.29 -25.56
CA TRP A 20 0.69 3.09 -25.01
C TRP A 20 0.09 3.34 -23.62
N ILE A 21 0.82 3.96 -22.70
CA ILE A 21 0.35 4.26 -21.34
C ILE A 21 -0.90 5.13 -21.36
N THR A 22 -0.94 6.13 -22.24
CA THR A 22 -2.07 7.07 -22.34
C THR A 22 -3.12 6.63 -23.36
N SER A 23 -3.04 5.42 -23.91
CA SER A 23 -4.00 4.94 -24.91
C SER A 23 -5.39 4.70 -24.32
N THR A 24 -6.41 5.25 -24.98
CA THR A 24 -7.83 5.08 -24.64
C THR A 24 -8.46 3.84 -25.27
N GLU A 25 -7.72 3.11 -26.10
CA GLU A 25 -8.19 1.85 -26.74
C GLU A 25 -7.97 0.63 -25.83
N THR A 26 -7.34 0.81 -24.67
CA THR A 26 -7.11 -0.26 -23.69
C THR A 26 -8.39 -0.58 -22.92
N ARG A 27 -8.63 -1.88 -22.63
CA ARG A 27 -9.81 -2.31 -21.86
C ARG A 27 -9.85 -1.72 -20.45
N LEU A 28 -8.68 -1.48 -19.86
CA LEU A 28 -8.51 -0.84 -18.57
C LEU A 28 -7.45 0.25 -18.74
N TYR A 29 -7.86 1.49 -18.54
CA TYR A 29 -6.99 2.65 -18.71
C TYR A 29 -5.87 2.65 -17.67
N ILE A 30 -4.63 2.81 -18.14
CA ILE A 30 -3.44 2.82 -17.28
C ILE A 30 -3.16 4.27 -16.85
N GLY A 31 -2.75 5.12 -17.80
CA GLY A 31 -2.28 6.47 -17.51
C GLY A 31 -1.03 6.48 -16.61
N TRP A 32 -0.47 7.67 -16.36
CA TRP A 32 0.72 7.78 -15.50
C TRP A 32 0.46 7.39 -14.05
N PHE A 33 -0.79 7.55 -13.58
CA PHE A 33 -1.19 7.09 -12.24
C PHE A 33 -1.24 5.57 -12.14
N GLY A 34 -1.74 4.88 -13.18
CA GLY A 34 -1.80 3.41 -13.22
C GLY A 34 -0.44 2.74 -13.11
N VAL A 35 0.63 3.39 -13.59
CA VAL A 35 2.00 2.90 -13.45
C VAL A 35 2.40 2.70 -11.99
N LEU A 36 1.93 3.56 -11.08
CA LEU A 36 2.18 3.42 -9.64
C LEU A 36 1.07 2.63 -8.93
N MET A 37 -0.18 2.83 -9.33
CA MET A 37 -1.34 2.20 -8.72
C MET A 37 -1.33 0.67 -8.89
N ILE A 38 -0.99 0.17 -10.08
CA ILE A 38 -1.04 -1.28 -10.35
C ILE A 38 -0.03 -2.04 -9.47
N PRO A 39 1.26 -1.68 -9.41
CA PRO A 39 2.20 -2.35 -8.53
C PRO A 39 1.87 -2.21 -7.04
N THR A 40 1.42 -1.03 -6.59
CA THR A 40 1.11 -0.79 -5.17
C THR A 40 -0.11 -1.56 -4.71
N LEU A 41 -1.19 -1.58 -5.49
CA LEU A 41 -2.39 -2.37 -5.16
C LEU A 41 -2.11 -3.87 -5.22
N LEU A 42 -1.41 -4.36 -6.23
CA LEU A 42 -1.06 -5.78 -6.30
C LEU A 42 -0.22 -6.22 -5.09
N THR A 43 0.75 -5.41 -4.69
CA THR A 43 1.57 -5.67 -3.51
C THR A 43 0.71 -5.66 -2.25
N ALA A 44 -0.09 -4.62 -2.03
CA ALA A 44 -0.98 -4.52 -0.87
C ALA A 44 -1.98 -5.68 -0.78
N THR A 45 -2.64 -6.03 -1.90
CA THR A 45 -3.61 -7.14 -1.95
C THR A 45 -2.93 -8.49 -1.70
N SER A 46 -1.77 -8.75 -2.30
CA SER A 46 -1.05 -10.02 -2.08
C SER A 46 -0.60 -10.19 -0.63
N VAL A 47 -0.03 -9.13 -0.02
CA VAL A 47 0.38 -9.15 1.39
C VAL A 47 -0.82 -9.29 2.31
N PHE A 48 -1.93 -8.60 2.02
CA PHE A 48 -3.17 -8.73 2.78
C PHE A 48 -3.68 -10.18 2.81
N ILE A 49 -3.76 -10.83 1.64
CA ILE A 49 -4.26 -12.20 1.53
C ILE A 49 -3.35 -13.17 2.30
N ILE A 50 -2.03 -13.05 2.15
CA ILE A 50 -1.08 -13.94 2.83
C ILE A 50 -1.15 -13.72 4.35
N ALA A 51 -1.13 -12.46 4.80
CA ALA A 51 -1.19 -12.15 6.23
C ALA A 51 -2.51 -12.63 6.86
N PHE A 52 -3.63 -12.43 6.20
CA PHE A 52 -4.93 -12.87 6.70
C PHE A 52 -5.03 -14.39 6.86
N ILE A 53 -4.35 -15.16 6.01
CA ILE A 53 -4.37 -16.63 6.08
C ILE A 53 -3.35 -17.15 7.09
N VAL A 54 -2.09 -16.68 7.04
CA VAL A 54 -0.97 -17.35 7.74
C VAL A 54 -0.17 -16.48 8.72
N ALA A 55 -0.57 -15.23 8.99
CA ALA A 55 0.20 -14.39 9.90
C ALA A 55 0.26 -14.98 11.32
N PRO A 56 1.44 -15.00 11.96
CA PRO A 56 1.56 -15.41 13.36
C PRO A 56 0.87 -14.39 14.30
N PRO A 57 0.58 -14.79 15.56
CA PRO A 57 0.09 -13.86 16.57
C PRO A 57 1.03 -12.66 16.77
N VAL A 58 0.45 -11.47 16.85
CA VAL A 58 1.19 -10.20 16.95
C VAL A 58 0.90 -9.55 18.31
N ASP A 59 1.96 -9.09 18.97
CA ASP A 59 1.86 -8.30 20.21
C ASP A 59 1.47 -6.86 19.87
N ILE A 60 0.21 -6.53 20.15
CA ILE A 60 -0.35 -5.20 19.89
C ILE A 60 0.22 -4.24 20.93
N ASP A 61 -0.06 -4.47 22.20
CA ASP A 61 0.20 -3.47 23.24
C ASP A 61 1.66 -3.46 23.72
N GLY A 62 2.52 -4.33 23.18
CA GLY A 62 3.93 -4.43 23.59
C GLY A 62 4.12 -5.01 24.99
N ILE A 63 3.04 -5.56 25.57
CA ILE A 63 3.00 -6.16 26.91
C ILE A 63 3.29 -7.66 26.89
N ARG A 64 3.70 -8.20 25.73
CA ARG A 64 3.97 -9.63 25.49
C ARG A 64 2.73 -10.52 25.55
N GLU A 65 1.57 -9.98 25.20
CA GLU A 65 0.31 -10.72 25.07
C GLU A 65 -0.12 -10.76 23.59
N PRO A 66 0.38 -11.72 22.80
CA PRO A 66 0.14 -11.74 21.37
C PRO A 66 -1.30 -12.13 21.04
N VAL A 67 -1.93 -11.36 20.16
CA VAL A 67 -3.29 -11.62 19.68
C VAL A 67 -3.23 -12.40 18.37
N SER A 68 -4.10 -13.39 18.20
CA SER A 68 -4.24 -14.16 16.95
C SER A 68 -5.29 -13.51 16.06
N GLY A 69 -4.95 -13.26 14.79
CA GLY A 69 -5.85 -12.64 13.81
C GLY A 69 -6.02 -13.40 12.49
N SER A 70 -5.21 -14.43 12.24
CA SER A 70 -5.23 -15.14 10.95
C SER A 70 -6.04 -16.44 11.00
N LEU A 71 -6.49 -16.89 9.83
CA LEU A 71 -7.33 -18.07 9.68
C LEU A 71 -6.65 -19.37 10.14
N LEU A 72 -5.33 -19.48 9.94
CA LEU A 72 -4.57 -20.67 10.35
C LEU A 72 -4.52 -20.80 11.89
N TYR A 73 -4.58 -19.68 12.61
CA TYR A 73 -4.63 -19.65 14.06
C TYR A 73 -6.07 -19.56 14.59
N GLU A 74 -6.95 -20.37 13.99
CA GLU A 74 -8.32 -20.65 14.43
C GLU A 74 -9.31 -19.47 14.36
N ASN A 75 -9.00 -18.43 13.57
CA ASN A 75 -9.98 -17.39 13.26
C ASN A 75 -10.88 -17.78 12.09
N ASN A 76 -12.12 -17.28 12.11
CA ASN A 76 -13.05 -17.37 10.98
C ASN A 76 -13.07 -16.04 10.18
N ILE A 77 -13.88 -15.95 9.12
CA ILE A 77 -13.93 -14.74 8.26
C ILE A 77 -14.41 -13.49 9.03
N ILE A 78 -15.18 -13.66 10.12
CA ILE A 78 -15.71 -12.56 10.94
C ILE A 78 -14.70 -12.16 12.04
N SER A 79 -14.02 -13.13 12.65
CA SER A 79 -13.06 -12.89 13.73
C SER A 79 -11.64 -12.61 13.24
N GLY A 80 -11.32 -13.00 12.01
CA GLY A 80 -10.03 -12.77 11.40
C GLY A 80 -9.78 -11.29 11.15
N SER A 81 -8.58 -10.83 11.45
CA SER A 81 -8.15 -9.45 11.26
C SER A 81 -6.64 -9.39 11.06
N ILE A 82 -6.19 -8.37 10.31
CA ILE A 82 -4.77 -8.03 10.26
C ILE A 82 -4.47 -7.14 11.46
N ILE A 83 -3.68 -7.67 12.36
CA ILE A 83 -3.37 -7.04 13.64
C ILE A 83 -2.35 -5.91 13.44
N PRO A 84 -2.61 -4.68 13.94
CA PRO A 84 -1.66 -3.59 13.85
C PRO A 84 -0.42 -3.84 14.71
N THR A 85 0.73 -3.35 14.26
CA THR A 85 1.97 -3.33 15.03
C THR A 85 2.04 -2.06 15.88
N SER A 86 1.82 -2.16 17.19
CA SER A 86 1.87 -1.02 18.11
C SER A 86 3.07 -1.01 19.06
N ALA A 87 3.83 -2.10 19.18
CA ALA A 87 5.04 -2.17 20.02
C ALA A 87 6.22 -1.29 19.55
N ILE A 88 6.13 -0.62 18.39
CA ILE A 88 7.21 0.13 17.75
C ILE A 88 6.86 1.64 17.56
N GLY A 89 5.66 2.09 17.97
CA GLY A 89 5.21 3.49 17.77
C GLY A 89 5.03 3.89 16.30
N LEU A 90 5.14 5.18 15.97
CA LEU A 90 5.02 5.76 14.62
C LEU A 90 6.23 5.46 13.71
N HIS A 91 7.21 4.71 14.21
CA HIS A 91 8.42 4.44 13.45
C HIS A 91 8.09 3.67 12.16
N PHE A 92 8.59 4.19 11.02
CA PHE A 92 8.31 3.63 9.70
C PHE A 92 8.92 2.23 9.53
N TYR A 93 8.11 1.18 9.72
CA TYR A 93 8.54 -0.20 9.61
C TYR A 93 8.32 -0.71 8.17
N SER A 94 9.37 -0.65 7.34
CA SER A 94 9.41 -1.35 6.06
C SER A 94 10.47 -2.44 6.07
N VAL A 95 10.27 -3.51 5.29
CA VAL A 95 11.28 -4.57 5.10
C VAL A 95 12.63 -3.98 4.63
N ALA A 96 12.57 -2.87 3.88
CA ALA A 96 13.74 -2.11 3.46
C ALA A 96 14.29 -1.19 4.57
N THR A 97 13.49 -0.65 5.48
CA THR A 97 13.95 0.21 6.60
C THR A 97 14.81 -0.57 7.60
N PHE A 98 14.53 -1.87 7.78
CA PHE A 98 15.41 -2.80 8.51
C PHE A 98 16.82 -2.93 7.87
N ARG A 99 17.02 -2.41 6.64
CA ARG A 99 18.30 -2.48 5.93
C ARG A 99 18.83 -1.14 5.35
N LEU A 100 18.02 -0.15 4.98
CA LEU A 100 18.43 1.01 4.15
C LEU A 100 17.59 2.32 4.24
N GLY A 101 16.70 2.50 5.23
CA GLY A 101 16.06 3.79 5.62
C GLY A 101 15.74 4.86 4.54
N ILE A 102 14.57 4.81 3.89
CA ILE A 102 14.08 5.83 2.94
C ILE A 102 12.56 6.09 3.08
N LEU A 103 12.12 7.34 2.84
CA LEU A 103 10.72 7.79 2.95
C LEU A 103 10.03 7.89 1.56
N PRO A 104 8.77 7.43 1.41
CA PRO A 104 7.96 7.67 0.22
C PRO A 104 6.75 8.59 0.51
N TRP A 105 6.77 9.80 -0.06
CA TRP A 105 5.64 10.75 -0.01
C TRP A 105 5.02 10.86 -1.41
N ILE A 106 4.01 10.05 -1.71
CA ILE A 106 3.17 10.18 -2.92
C ILE A 106 1.75 9.72 -2.60
N ALA A 107 0.79 10.65 -2.58
CA ALA A 107 -0.55 10.53 -3.19
C ALA A 107 -1.49 11.66 -2.71
N VAL A 108 -1.47 12.80 -3.40
CA VAL A 108 -2.59 13.75 -3.40
C VAL A 108 -3.43 13.43 -4.63
N THR A 109 -4.55 12.71 -4.44
CA THR A 109 -5.85 12.79 -5.17
C THR A 109 -6.69 11.53 -4.93
N TYR A 110 -7.62 11.57 -3.95
CA TYR A 110 -8.93 10.85 -3.89
C TYR A 110 -9.55 11.07 -2.49
N PRO A 111 -10.22 12.20 -2.20
CA PRO A 111 -10.23 12.75 -0.84
C PRO A 111 -11.08 11.96 0.15
N ALA A 112 -12.21 11.35 -0.20
CA ALA A 112 -13.10 10.77 0.82
C ALA A 112 -12.61 9.42 1.40
N PRO A 113 -12.48 8.34 0.61
CA PRO A 113 -12.05 7.04 1.16
C PRO A 113 -10.57 7.05 1.56
N VAL A 114 -9.72 7.84 0.88
CA VAL A 114 -8.32 8.01 1.30
C VAL A 114 -8.26 8.86 2.56
N ALA A 115 -9.01 9.96 2.71
CA ALA A 115 -8.97 10.68 4.00
C ALA A 115 -9.53 9.84 5.14
N THR A 116 -10.54 8.99 4.92
CA THR A 116 -10.99 8.05 5.95
C THR A 116 -9.91 7.02 6.28
N ALA A 117 -9.30 6.40 5.26
CA ALA A 117 -8.20 5.45 5.48
C ALA A 117 -6.98 6.12 6.14
N THR A 118 -6.59 7.31 5.69
CA THR A 118 -5.51 8.12 6.27
C THR A 118 -5.88 8.58 7.68
N ALA A 119 -7.14 8.95 7.94
CA ALA A 119 -7.57 9.35 9.27
C ALA A 119 -7.49 8.19 10.27
N VAL A 120 -7.96 7.00 9.88
CA VAL A 120 -8.03 5.82 10.75
C VAL A 120 -6.67 5.12 10.87
N PHE A 121 -5.95 4.92 9.77
CA PHE A 121 -4.70 4.15 9.75
C PHE A 121 -3.44 5.02 9.90
N LEU A 122 -3.54 6.36 9.86
CA LEU A 122 -2.38 7.25 9.97
C LEU A 122 -2.59 8.35 11.02
N ILE A 123 -3.61 9.20 10.90
CA ILE A 123 -3.80 10.37 11.79
C ILE A 123 -4.15 9.94 13.23
N TYR A 124 -5.02 8.93 13.38
CA TYR A 124 -5.45 8.45 14.69
C TYR A 124 -4.29 7.84 15.50
N PRO A 125 -3.45 6.93 14.95
CA PRO A 125 -2.25 6.45 15.63
C PRO A 125 -1.31 7.57 16.06
N ILE A 126 -1.00 8.55 15.17
CA ILE A 126 -0.15 9.71 15.50
C ILE A 126 -0.71 10.48 16.69
N SER A 127 -2.03 10.70 16.70
CA SER A 127 -2.68 11.48 17.74
C SER A 127 -2.66 10.78 19.11
N GLN A 128 -2.69 9.45 19.14
CA GLN A 128 -2.59 8.69 20.39
C GLN A 128 -1.17 8.68 20.96
N GLU A 129 -0.16 8.53 20.10
CA GLU A 129 1.25 8.57 20.52
C GLU A 129 1.63 9.92 21.11
N ILE A 130 1.29 11.02 20.43
CA ILE A 130 1.53 12.39 20.95
C ILE A 130 0.87 12.58 22.32
N LYS A 131 -0.34 12.04 22.52
CA LYS A 131 -1.05 12.16 23.80
C LYS A 131 -0.33 11.40 24.91
N ASN A 132 0.14 10.18 24.65
CA ASN A 132 0.87 9.38 25.62
C ASN A 132 2.18 10.08 26.05
N ASP A 133 2.93 10.65 25.10
CA ASP A 133 4.19 11.37 25.40
C ASP A 133 3.99 12.66 26.22
N THR A 134 2.81 13.28 26.18
CA THR A 134 2.51 14.51 26.93
C THR A 134 1.95 14.29 28.34
N LEU A 135 1.61 13.05 28.69
CA LEU A 135 1.03 12.69 29.98
C LEU A 135 2.05 12.07 30.95
N ASP A 136 3.29 11.90 30.51
CA ASP A 136 4.49 11.61 31.33
C ASP A 136 5.18 12.92 31.79
#